data_AF-A0A164IFR1-F1
#
_entry.id   AF-A0A164IFR1-F1
#
_cell.length_a   1.000
_cell.length_b   1.000
_cell.length_c   1.000
_cell.angle_alpha   90.00
_cell.angle_beta   90.00
_cell.angle_gamma   90.00
#
_symmetry.space_group_name_H-M   'P 1'
#
loop_
_entity.id
_entity.type
_entity.pdbx_description
1 polymer ?
#
loop_
_entity_poly.entity_id
_entity_poly.type
_entity_poly.pdbx_seq_one_letter_code
_entity_poly.pdbx_strand_id
1 'polypeptide(L)' 'MKPDQIDELGVSTDLVTAAAAFGISKSSAYTAAAKGTFPCEVIRVGSRYVVPTAGLRKALGMPERERTTTSRGAA' A
#
# COMPACT_ATOMS: atom_id res chain seq x y z
N MET A 1 -2.63 -12.63 -2.81
CA MET A 1 -2.43 -11.51 -3.76
C MET A 1 -1.05 -11.67 -4.37
N LYS A 2 -0.89 -11.48 -5.68
CA LYS A 2 0.42 -11.57 -6.35
C LYS A 2 1.15 -10.22 -6.30
N PRO A 3 2.50 -10.19 -6.29
CA PRO A 3 3.30 -8.96 -6.32
C PRO A 3 2.87 -7.98 -7.42
N ASP A 4 2.64 -8.51 -8.62
CA ASP A 4 2.25 -7.73 -9.81
C ASP A 4 0.88 -7.05 -9.69
N GLN A 5 0.06 -7.41 -8.70
CA GLN A 5 -1.24 -6.75 -8.48
C GLN A 5 -1.06 -5.48 -7.64
N ILE A 6 -0.12 -5.47 -6.69
CA ILE A 6 0.33 -4.21 -6.03
C ILE A 6 0.88 -3.26 -7.12
N ASP A 7 1.41 -3.86 -8.17
CA ASP A 7 1.74 -3.36 -9.51
C ASP A 7 0.77 -2.31 -10.10
N GLU A 8 -0.50 -2.55 -9.91
CA GLU A 8 -1.56 -1.91 -10.70
C GLU A 8 -2.35 -0.90 -9.86
N LEU A 9 -2.19 -0.92 -8.54
CA LEU A 9 -2.96 -0.11 -7.61
C LEU A 9 -2.62 1.39 -7.61
N GLY A 10 -1.63 1.83 -8.40
CA GLY A 10 -1.19 3.21 -8.45
C GLY A 10 -0.41 3.64 -7.20
N VAL A 11 -0.51 4.92 -6.82
CA VAL A 11 0.31 5.53 -5.75
C VAL A 11 -0.16 5.11 -4.34
N SER A 12 -1.42 4.70 -4.20
CA SER A 12 -2.01 4.36 -2.91
C SER A 12 -3.18 3.38 -3.05
N THR A 13 -3.43 2.62 -1.99
CA THR A 13 -4.53 1.64 -1.89
C THR A 13 -5.43 1.89 -0.67
N ASP A 14 -6.56 1.21 -0.59
CA ASP A 14 -7.38 1.16 0.61
C ASP A 14 -6.83 0.17 1.65
N LEU A 15 -7.26 0.35 2.91
CA LEU A 15 -6.82 -0.47 4.04
C LEU A 15 -7.15 -1.97 3.89
N VAL A 16 -8.27 -2.32 3.26
CA VAL A 16 -8.68 -3.72 3.12
C VAL A 16 -7.78 -4.43 2.13
N THR A 17 -7.46 -3.78 1.02
CA THR A 17 -6.51 -4.31 0.04
C THR A 17 -5.11 -4.45 0.62
N ALA A 18 -4.61 -3.45 1.37
CA ALA A 18 -3.35 -3.56 2.09
C ALA A 18 -3.34 -4.71 3.11
N ALA A 19 -4.42 -4.86 3.88
CA ALA A 19 -4.56 -5.94 4.86
C ALA A 19 -4.55 -7.33 4.22
N ALA A 20 -5.17 -7.47 3.05
CA ALA A 20 -5.16 -8.72 2.30
C ALA A 20 -3.74 -9.13 1.87
N ALA A 21 -2.85 -8.17 1.59
CA ALA A 21 -1.44 -8.45 1.30
C ALA A 21 -0.69 -9.03 2.51
N PHE A 22 -1.09 -8.66 3.73
CA PHE A 22 -0.54 -9.20 4.99
C PHE A 22 -1.30 -10.41 5.53
N GLY A 23 -2.38 -10.87 4.87
CA GLY A 23 -3.25 -11.93 5.40
C GLY A 23 -4.08 -11.52 6.62
N ILE A 24 -4.29 -10.22 6.82
CA ILE A 24 -5.06 -9.66 7.95
C ILE A 24 -6.54 -9.54 7.56
N SER A 25 -7.44 -9.94 8.47
CA SER A 25 -8.88 -9.79 8.27
C SER A 25 -9.32 -8.32 8.29
N LYS A 26 -10.40 -7.99 7.57
CA LYS A 26 -10.94 -6.62 7.48
C LYS A 26 -11.18 -5.97 8.85
N SER A 27 -11.77 -6.68 9.80
CA SER A 27 -12.03 -6.17 11.16
C SER A 27 -10.74 -5.88 11.94
N SER A 28 -9.77 -6.78 11.86
CA SER A 28 -8.46 -6.62 12.50
C SER A 28 -7.67 -5.46 11.88
N ALA A 29 -7.78 -5.28 10.56
CA ALA A 29 -7.15 -4.18 9.85
C ALA A 29 -7.66 -2.82 10.34
N TYR A 30 -8.98 -2.63 10.45
CA TYR A 30 -9.53 -1.38 10.99
C TYR A 30 -9.14 -1.14 12.44
N THR A 31 -9.06 -2.21 13.25
CA THR A 31 -8.62 -2.11 14.65
C THR A 31 -7.16 -1.70 14.74
N ALA A 32 -6.29 -2.31 13.94
CA ALA A 32 -4.87 -1.98 13.89
C ALA A 32 -4.64 -0.57 13.35
N ALA A 33 -5.37 -0.16 12.31
CA ALA A 33 -5.31 1.21 11.78
C ALA A 33 -5.78 2.25 12.80
N ALA A 34 -6.86 1.98 13.53
CA ALA A 34 -7.34 2.87 14.60
C ALA A 34 -6.36 2.97 15.78
N LYS A 35 -5.62 1.90 16.07
CA LYS A 35 -4.60 1.85 17.13
C LYS A 35 -3.21 2.32 16.67
N GLY A 36 -3.03 2.61 15.38
CA GLY A 36 -1.71 2.94 14.81
C GLY A 36 -0.73 1.76 14.82
N THR A 37 -1.21 0.53 14.92
CA THR A 37 -0.40 -0.70 14.98
C THR A 37 -0.43 -1.49 13.67
N PHE A 38 -0.87 -0.87 12.57
CA PHE A 38 -0.85 -1.52 11.27
C PHE A 38 0.61 -1.71 10.79
N PRO A 39 0.95 -2.81 10.09
CA PRO A 39 2.35 -3.12 9.75
C PRO A 39 3.04 -2.12 8.81
N CYS A 40 2.29 -1.20 8.22
CA CYS A 40 2.81 -0.13 7.37
C CYS A 40 2.09 1.19 7.64
N GLU A 41 2.57 2.27 7.02
CA GLU A 41 1.96 3.58 7.12
C GLU A 41 0.50 3.58 6.62
N VAL A 42 -0.39 4.16 7.42
CA VAL A 42 -1.80 4.36 7.07
C VAL A 42 -2.13 5.83 7.26
N ILE A 43 -2.56 6.48 6.19
CA ILE A 43 -2.98 7.89 6.18
C ILE A 43 -4.50 7.93 6.30
N ARG A 44 -5.01 8.69 7.26
CA ARG A 44 -6.44 8.92 7.41
C ARG A 44 -6.85 10.21 6.72
N VAL A 45 -7.63 10.09 5.64
CA VAL A 45 -8.16 11.21 4.85
C VAL A 45 -9.65 11.32 5.13
N GLY A 46 -10.00 12.16 6.11
CA GLY A 46 -11.37 12.27 6.62
C GLY A 46 -11.88 10.95 7.20
N SER A 47 -12.90 10.36 6.55
CA SER A 47 -13.48 9.07 6.95
C SER A 47 -12.80 7.86 6.31
N ARG A 48 -11.87 8.05 5.36
CA ARG A 48 -11.23 6.98 4.61
C ARG A 48 -9.81 6.73 5.09
N TYR A 49 -9.40 5.47 5.02
CA TYR A 49 -8.00 5.06 5.20
C TYR A 49 -7.36 4.85 3.84
N VAL A 50 -6.18 5.43 3.66
CA VAL A 50 -5.36 5.35 2.46
C VAL A 50 -4.00 4.83 2.87
N VAL A 51 -3.50 3.82 2.16
CA VAL A 51 -2.22 3.17 2.41
C VAL A 51 -1.32 3.43 1.22
N PRO A 52 -0.23 4.19 1.38
CA PRO A 52 0.76 4.37 0.31
C PRO A 52 1.36 3.03 -0.11
N THR A 53 1.38 2.75 -1.43
CA THR A 53 1.94 1.49 -1.94
C THR A 53 3.44 1.37 -1.67
N ALA A 54 4.17 2.49 -1.57
CA ALA A 54 5.57 2.52 -1.18
C ALA A 54 5.79 1.97 0.25
N GLY A 55 5.01 2.44 1.23
CA GLY A 55 5.07 1.96 2.61
C GLY A 55 4.66 0.49 2.73
N LEU A 56 3.64 0.08 1.96
CA LEU A 56 3.20 -1.31 1.89
C LEU A 56 4.30 -2.24 1.36
N ARG A 57 4.95 -1.89 0.24
CA ARG A 57 6.05 -2.67 -0.35
C ARG A 57 7.24 -2.79 0.60
N LYS A 58 7.63 -1.68 1.23
CA LYS A 58 8.72 -1.66 2.22
C LYS A 58 8.44 -2.59 3.40
N ALA A 59 7.23 -2.57 3.93
CA ALA A 59 6.83 -3.44 5.04
C ALA A 59 6.78 -4.93 4.65
N LEU A 60 6.52 -5.24 3.38
CA LEU A 60 6.57 -6.60 2.84
C LEU A 60 7.99 -7.06 2.46
N GLY A 61 9.02 -6.23 2.66
CA GLY A 61 10.40 -6.54 2.27
C GLY A 61 10.62 -6.52 0.75
N MET A 62 9.71 -5.89 -0.01
CA MET A 62 9.82 -5.77 -1.45
C MET A 62 10.64 -4.54 -1.82
N PRO A 63 11.50 -4.61 -2.87
CA PRO A 63 12.21 -3.43 -3.35
C PRO A 63 11.21 -2.37 -3.82
N GLU A 64 11.57 -1.09 -3.68
CA GLU A 64 10.81 -0.01 -4.29
C GLU A 64 10.70 -0.28 -5.79
N ARG A 65 9.53 0.00 -6.40
CA ARG A 65 9.47 -0.08 -7.86
C ARG A 65 10.53 0.87 -8.40
N GLU A 66 11.38 0.36 -9.28
CA GLU A 66 12.13 1.23 -10.17
C GLU A 66 11.11 2.13 -10.84
N ARG A 67 11.11 3.39 -10.43
CA ARG A 67 10.36 4.44 -11.10
C ARG A 67 11.04 4.51 -12.47
N THR A 68 10.52 3.77 -13.45
CA THR A 68 10.90 3.95 -14.84
C THR A 68 10.46 5.36 -15.19
N THR A 69 11.34 6.32 -14.91
CA THR A 69 11.36 7.62 -15.54
C THR A 69 11.66 7.33 -17.00
N THR A 70 10.65 6.87 -17.74
CA THR A 70 10.66 6.94 -19.19
C THR A 70 10.85 8.41 -19.49
N SER A 71 12.08 8.78 -19.83
CA SER A 71 12.44 10.06 -20.40
C SER A 71 11.58 10.26 -21.65
N ARG A 72 10.46 10.95 -21.48
CA ARG A 72 9.69 11.46 -22.60
C ARG A 72 10.46 12.67 -23.11
N GLY A 73 11.28 12.48 -24.15
CA GLY A 73 11.93 13.58 -24.88
C GLY A 73 13.36 13.27 -25.36
N ALA A 74 13.47 12.60 -26.50
CA ALA A 74 14.59 12.75 -27.43
C ALA A 74 14.20 12.14 -28.79
N ALA A 75 13.44 12.90 -29.59
CA ALA A 75 13.46 12.91 -31.06
C ALA A 75 12.48 13.99 -31.55
#